data_AF-A0AAE4RWM9-F1
#
_entry.id   AF-A0AAE4RWM9-F1
#
_cell.length_a   1.000
_cell.length_b   1.000
_cell.length_c   1.000
_cell.angle_alpha   90.00
_cell.angle_beta   90.00
_cell.angle_gamma   90.00
#
_symmetry.space_group_name_H-M   'P 1'
#
loop_
_entity.id
_entity.type
_entity.pdbx_description
1 polymer ?
#
loop_
_entity_poly.entity_id
_entity_poly.type
_entity_poly.pdbx_seq_one_letter_code
_entity_poly.pdbx_strand_id
1 'polypeptide(L)'
;MTSAQAKQIASNYMRQQSDYVFSAVTVKSLAPANGPVKVWLTTEDDYGDELIVEVEMDPQSNEIRWKKICNTGRLSEYLKPATRIDKLSAGQRFRLQGDCVVYEFVDNVKDRSSIPYIIRRADRSGCVSRVGWQEVFPIE
;
A
#
# COMPACT_ATOMS: atom_id res chain seq x y z
N MET A 1 25.71 13.75 -1.42
CA MET A 1 25.43 12.73 -2.45
C MET A 1 24.43 13.27 -3.48
N THR A 2 24.59 12.98 -4.78
CA THR A 2 23.61 13.40 -5.80
C THR A 2 22.50 12.36 -6.01
N SER A 3 21.37 12.77 -6.59
CA SER A 3 20.27 11.85 -6.95
C SER A 3 20.72 10.71 -7.87
N ALA A 4 21.54 11.01 -8.88
CA ALA A 4 22.05 10.00 -9.81
C ALA A 4 22.95 8.98 -9.11
N GLN A 5 23.85 9.43 -8.24
CA GLN A 5 24.70 8.55 -7.42
C GLN A 5 23.87 7.67 -6.50
N ALA A 6 22.87 8.24 -5.81
CA ALA A 6 21.98 7.51 -4.92
C ALA A 6 21.22 6.38 -5.65
N LYS A 7 20.68 6.67 -6.85
CA LYS A 7 20.03 5.66 -7.69
C LYS A 7 20.98 4.54 -8.08
N GLN A 8 22.20 4.88 -8.52
CA GLN A 8 23.21 3.91 -8.93
C GLN A 8 23.61 2.99 -7.77
N ILE A 9 23.87 3.55 -6.59
CA ILE A 9 24.25 2.78 -5.38
C ILE A 9 23.09 1.84 -5.01
N ALA A 10 21.87 2.34 -4.91
CA ALA A 10 20.70 1.53 -4.55
C ALA A 10 20.44 0.38 -5.54
N SER A 11 20.55 0.64 -6.85
CA SER A 11 20.40 -0.39 -7.88
C SER A 11 21.49 -1.45 -7.82
N ASN A 12 22.75 -1.05 -7.64
CA ASN A 12 23.86 -1.99 -7.52
C ASN A 12 23.74 -2.85 -6.26
N TYR A 13 23.36 -2.23 -5.14
CA TYR A 13 23.13 -2.94 -3.89
C TYR A 13 22.00 -3.97 -4.03
N MET A 14 20.84 -3.59 -4.57
CA MET A 14 19.72 -4.53 -4.72
C MET A 14 20.00 -5.66 -5.71
N ARG A 15 20.79 -5.41 -6.77
CA ARG A 15 21.24 -6.48 -7.69
C ARG A 15 22.14 -7.52 -7.00
N GLN A 16 22.87 -7.13 -5.95
CA GLN A 16 23.68 -8.07 -5.17
C GLN A 16 22.82 -8.88 -4.18
N GLN A 17 21.70 -8.33 -3.73
CA GLN A 17 20.87 -8.91 -2.68
C GLN A 17 19.68 -9.73 -3.22
N SER A 18 19.29 -9.52 -4.48
CA SER A 18 18.08 -10.13 -5.06
C SER A 18 18.17 -10.23 -6.59
N ASP A 19 17.32 -11.09 -7.14
CA ASP A 19 17.07 -11.29 -8.56
C ASP A 19 15.91 -10.42 -9.10
N TYR A 20 15.35 -9.51 -8.28
CA TYR A 20 14.28 -8.61 -8.70
C TYR A 20 14.66 -7.76 -9.90
N VAL A 21 13.71 -7.63 -10.83
CA VAL A 21 13.81 -6.75 -12.00
C VAL A 21 13.00 -5.48 -11.72
N PHE A 22 13.70 -4.44 -11.26
CA PHE A 22 13.04 -3.19 -10.92
C PHE A 22 12.62 -2.40 -12.17
N SER A 23 11.35 -2.08 -12.26
CA SER A 23 10.75 -1.27 -13.34
C SER A 23 11.01 0.23 -13.15
N ALA A 24 11.20 0.70 -11.91
CA ALA A 24 11.47 2.11 -11.61
C ALA A 24 12.39 2.31 -10.41
N VAL A 25 13.19 3.40 -10.44
CA VAL A 25 14.07 3.81 -9.33
C VAL A 25 13.91 5.31 -9.05
N THR A 26 13.40 5.64 -7.87
CA THR A 26 13.00 7.00 -7.48
C THR A 26 13.62 7.41 -6.15
N VAL A 27 14.26 8.58 -6.10
CA VAL A 27 14.76 9.14 -4.83
C VAL A 27 13.60 9.82 -4.12
N LYS A 28 13.26 9.37 -2.90
CA LYS A 28 12.15 9.91 -2.10
C LYS A 28 12.59 10.98 -1.12
N SER A 29 13.82 10.89 -0.63
CA SER A 29 14.37 11.89 0.28
C SER A 29 15.87 12.05 0.05
N LEU A 30 16.30 13.29 -0.03
CA LEU A 30 17.70 13.71 0.01
C LEU A 30 17.82 14.68 1.19
N ALA A 31 18.27 14.19 2.34
CA ALA A 31 18.49 15.06 3.47
C ALA A 31 19.62 16.08 3.18
N PRO A 32 19.51 17.32 3.67
CA PRO A 32 20.60 18.30 3.58
C PRO A 32 21.85 17.82 4.34
N ALA A 33 22.98 18.48 4.09
CA ALA A 33 24.25 18.22 4.79
C ALA A 33 24.73 16.75 4.77
N ASN A 34 24.48 16.05 3.66
CA ASN A 34 24.89 14.65 3.47
C ASN A 34 24.23 13.69 4.49
N GLY A 35 23.03 14.02 4.97
CA GLY A 35 22.23 13.15 5.83
C GLY A 35 21.60 11.96 5.08
N PRO A 36 20.67 11.22 5.73
CA PRO A 36 20.08 10.02 5.17
C PRO A 36 19.39 10.24 3.82
N VAL A 37 19.63 9.31 2.90
CA VAL A 37 19.03 9.29 1.56
C VAL A 37 18.15 8.08 1.42
N LYS A 38 16.91 8.27 0.96
CA LYS A 38 15.94 7.18 0.71
C LYS A 38 15.64 7.04 -0.76
N VAL A 39 15.82 5.83 -1.29
CA VAL A 39 15.53 5.46 -2.67
C VAL A 39 14.51 4.34 -2.66
N TRP A 40 13.45 4.49 -3.47
CA TRP A 40 12.49 3.43 -3.73
C TRP A 40 12.80 2.77 -5.06
N LEU A 41 12.83 1.46 -5.06
CA LEU A 41 12.86 0.62 -6.26
C LEU A 41 11.51 -0.10 -6.36
N THR A 42 10.82 0.07 -7.48
CA THR A 42 9.52 -0.56 -7.74
C THR A 42 9.72 -1.78 -8.64
N THR A 43 9.06 -2.87 -8.31
CA THR A 43 8.98 -4.12 -9.08
C THR A 43 7.56 -4.70 -8.92
N GLU A 44 7.29 -5.82 -9.56
CA GLU A 44 6.11 -6.66 -9.25
C GLU A 44 6.55 -7.86 -8.41
N ASP A 45 5.65 -8.39 -7.58
CA ASP A 45 5.82 -9.69 -6.93
C ASP A 45 5.34 -10.85 -7.83
N ASP A 46 5.41 -12.08 -7.31
CA ASP A 46 5.03 -13.29 -8.05
C ASP A 46 3.54 -13.34 -8.44
N TYR A 47 2.71 -12.47 -7.85
CA TYR A 47 1.27 -12.34 -8.14
C TYR A 47 0.97 -11.19 -9.10
N GLY A 48 1.98 -10.43 -9.53
CA GLY A 48 1.84 -9.25 -10.37
C GLY A 48 1.42 -8.00 -9.60
N ASP A 49 1.44 -8.04 -8.26
CA ASP A 49 1.14 -6.88 -7.43
C ASP A 49 2.39 -6.00 -7.29
N GLU A 50 2.19 -4.67 -7.23
CA GLU A 50 3.30 -3.72 -7.07
C GLU A 50 4.03 -3.95 -5.74
N LEU A 51 5.32 -4.27 -5.82
CA LEU A 51 6.23 -4.40 -4.69
C LEU A 51 7.23 -3.25 -4.68
N ILE A 52 7.34 -2.56 -3.55
CA ILE A 52 8.29 -1.47 -3.37
C ILE A 52 9.38 -1.88 -2.38
N VAL A 53 10.64 -1.68 -2.76
CA VAL A 53 11.80 -1.80 -1.88
C VAL A 53 12.33 -0.41 -1.55
N GLU A 54 12.41 -0.07 -0.26
CA GLU A 54 13.06 1.16 0.21
C GLU A 54 14.50 0.83 0.62
N VAL A 55 15.47 1.45 -0.06
CA VAL A 55 16.88 1.48 0.30
C VAL A 55 17.17 2.79 1.02
N GLU A 56 17.71 2.70 2.22
CA GLU A 56 18.17 3.82 3.02
C GLU A 56 19.69 3.79 3.10
N MET A 57 20.31 4.92 2.75
CA MET A 57 21.76 5.13 2.79
C MET A 57 22.06 6.23 3.80
N ASP A 58 23.02 5.96 4.69
CA ASP A 58 23.59 6.95 5.60
C ASP A 58 25.04 7.25 5.17
N PRO A 59 25.28 8.38 4.49
CA PRO A 59 26.62 8.74 4.04
C PRO A 59 27.58 9.08 5.18
N GLN A 60 27.08 9.42 6.38
CA GLN A 60 27.91 9.79 7.52
C GLN A 60 28.46 8.56 8.24
N SER A 61 27.62 7.55 8.45
CA SER A 61 28.05 6.26 9.01
C SER A 61 28.61 5.30 7.96
N ASN A 62 28.47 5.64 6.66
CA ASN A 62 28.82 4.76 5.54
C ASN A 62 28.04 3.44 5.56
N GLU A 63 26.76 3.50 5.95
CA GLU A 63 25.88 2.35 6.07
C GLU A 63 24.80 2.37 4.99
N ILE A 64 24.34 1.17 4.62
CA ILE A 64 23.23 0.95 3.69
C ILE A 64 22.36 -0.19 4.20
N ARG A 65 21.04 0.02 4.14
CA ARG A 65 20.04 -0.97 4.54
C ARG A 65 18.84 -0.90 3.61
N TRP A 66 18.06 -1.98 3.58
CA TRP A 66 16.83 -2.01 2.80
C TRP A 66 15.70 -2.69 3.57
N LYS A 67 14.47 -2.37 3.17
CA LYS A 67 13.25 -3.05 3.64
C LYS A 67 12.20 -3.10 2.53
N LYS A 68 11.30 -4.07 2.62
CA LYS A 68 10.11 -4.13 1.77
C LYS A 68 9.02 -3.22 2.33
N ILE A 69 8.36 -2.46 1.47
CA ILE A 69 7.13 -1.74 1.78
C ILE A 69 5.98 -2.64 1.31
N CYS A 70 5.29 -3.26 2.25
CA CYS A 70 4.22 -4.21 1.94
C CYS A 70 2.90 -3.51 1.58
N ASN A 71 2.69 -2.27 1.99
CA ASN A 71 1.49 -1.50 1.71
C ASN A 71 1.81 -0.01 1.65
N THR A 72 1.14 0.71 0.75
CA THR A 72 1.10 2.17 0.73
C THR A 72 -0.34 2.65 0.88
N GLY A 73 -0.52 3.88 1.33
CA GLY A 73 -1.86 4.47 1.48
C GLY A 73 -1.80 5.99 1.53
N ARG A 74 -2.95 6.64 1.30
CA ARG A 74 -3.06 8.10 1.35
C ARG A 74 -3.37 8.56 2.76
N LEU A 75 -2.63 9.55 3.26
CA LEU A 75 -2.84 10.08 4.62
C LEU A 75 -4.29 10.52 4.87
N SER A 76 -4.95 11.12 3.87
CA SER A 76 -6.35 11.56 3.96
C SER A 76 -7.33 10.42 4.23
N GLU A 77 -7.04 9.19 3.76
CA GLU A 77 -7.87 8.01 4.04
C GLU A 77 -7.85 7.66 5.54
N TYR A 78 -6.71 7.83 6.20
CA TYR A 78 -6.54 7.50 7.62
C TYR A 78 -6.97 8.61 8.58
N LEU A 79 -7.33 9.80 8.06
CA LEU A 79 -7.98 10.85 8.85
C LEU A 79 -9.48 10.62 9.00
N LYS A 80 -10.08 9.77 8.15
CA LYS A 80 -11.51 9.47 8.21
C LYS A 80 -11.78 8.57 9.42
N PRO A 81 -12.76 8.91 10.28
CA PRO A 81 -13.12 8.02 11.37
C PRO A 81 -13.67 6.71 10.80
N ALA A 82 -13.49 5.62 11.56
CA ALA A 82 -14.22 4.40 11.30
C ALA A 82 -15.72 4.70 11.30
N THR A 83 -16.44 4.05 10.40
CA THR A 83 -17.89 4.16 10.32
C THR A 83 -18.53 2.79 10.38
N ARG A 84 -19.83 2.81 10.58
CA ARG A 84 -20.71 1.68 10.56
C ARG A 84 -20.98 1.27 9.10
N ILE A 85 -20.89 -0.01 8.76
CA ILE A 85 -21.10 -0.47 7.37
C ILE A 85 -22.50 -0.10 6.81
N ASP A 86 -23.52 0.00 7.67
CA ASP A 86 -24.86 0.45 7.29
C ASP A 86 -24.97 1.94 6.94
N LYS A 87 -23.91 2.72 7.17
CA LYS A 87 -23.80 4.12 6.79
C LYS A 87 -23.10 4.32 5.45
N LEU A 88 -22.58 3.26 4.83
CA LEU A 88 -21.98 3.36 3.51
C LEU A 88 -23.05 3.54 2.44
N SER A 89 -22.71 4.34 1.42
CA SER A 89 -23.50 4.46 0.20
C SER A 89 -23.05 3.43 -0.84
N ALA A 90 -23.95 2.98 -1.71
CA ALA A 90 -23.58 2.09 -2.82
C ALA A 90 -22.47 2.72 -3.68
N GLY A 91 -21.45 1.94 -4.03
CA GLY A 91 -20.25 2.39 -4.72
C GLY A 91 -19.17 2.99 -3.80
N GLN A 92 -19.46 3.22 -2.52
CA GLN A 92 -18.47 3.75 -1.59
C GLN A 92 -17.40 2.70 -1.28
N ARG A 93 -16.14 3.11 -1.38
CA ARG A 93 -14.99 2.25 -1.10
C ARG A 93 -14.61 2.29 0.38
N PHE A 94 -14.12 1.17 0.90
CA PHE A 94 -13.69 1.04 2.28
C PHE A 94 -12.71 -0.13 2.47
N ARG A 95 -12.08 -0.22 3.65
CA ARG A 95 -11.32 -1.38 4.10
C ARG A 95 -11.96 -2.01 5.33
N LEU A 96 -11.74 -3.31 5.50
CA LEU A 96 -12.08 -4.04 6.71
C LEU A 96 -10.95 -3.96 7.74
N GLN A 97 -11.26 -4.13 9.02
CA GLN A 97 -10.24 -4.18 10.06
C GLN A 97 -9.29 -5.36 9.83
N GLY A 98 -7.99 -5.09 9.84
CA GLY A 98 -6.96 -6.12 9.64
C GLY A 98 -6.82 -6.61 8.19
N ASP A 99 -7.54 -6.00 7.25
CA ASP A 99 -7.50 -6.35 5.83
C ASP A 99 -6.87 -5.22 5.01
N CYS A 100 -5.95 -5.57 4.12
CA CYS A 100 -5.34 -4.62 3.17
C CYS A 100 -6.17 -4.46 1.89
N VAL A 101 -7.16 -5.33 1.67
CA VAL A 101 -8.01 -5.31 0.48
C VAL A 101 -8.99 -4.13 0.52
N VAL A 102 -9.13 -3.47 -0.63
CA VAL A 102 -10.15 -2.46 -0.84
C VAL A 102 -11.44 -3.11 -1.30
N TYR A 103 -12.52 -2.78 -0.59
CA TYR A 103 -13.87 -3.20 -0.91
C TYR A 103 -14.71 -2.02 -1.39
N GLU A 104 -15.76 -2.34 -2.13
CA GLU A 104 -16.83 -1.44 -2.52
C GLU A 104 -18.13 -1.95 -1.89
N PHE A 105 -18.90 -1.05 -1.28
CA PHE A 105 -20.21 -1.37 -0.75
C PHE A 105 -21.21 -1.44 -1.90
N VAL A 106 -21.93 -2.57 -1.99
CA VAL A 106 -22.88 -2.80 -3.07
C VAL A 106 -24.29 -2.47 -2.60
N ASP A 107 -24.79 -3.19 -1.61
CA ASP A 107 -26.15 -3.01 -1.08
C ASP A 107 -26.32 -3.73 0.28
N ASN A 108 -27.47 -3.56 0.92
CA ASN A 108 -27.92 -4.40 2.02
C ASN A 108 -29.08 -5.32 1.60
N VAL A 109 -29.18 -6.46 2.27
CA VAL A 109 -30.27 -7.40 2.09
C VAL A 109 -31.27 -7.14 3.20
N LYS A 110 -32.54 -7.00 2.82
CA LYS A 110 -33.64 -6.71 3.77
C LYS A 110 -34.13 -7.94 4.53
N ASP A 111 -33.39 -9.05 4.49
CA ASP A 111 -33.67 -10.24 5.28
C ASP A 111 -33.14 -10.06 6.72
N ARG A 112 -33.69 -10.79 7.69
CA ARG A 112 -33.22 -10.74 9.10
C ARG A 112 -31.89 -11.49 9.29
N SER A 113 -31.06 -11.56 8.26
CA SER A 113 -29.77 -12.26 8.29
C SER A 113 -28.77 -11.54 9.18
N SER A 114 -27.87 -12.31 9.81
CA SER A 114 -26.73 -11.77 10.54
C SER A 114 -25.63 -11.21 9.63
N ILE A 115 -25.71 -11.45 8.31
CA ILE A 115 -24.77 -10.98 7.28
C ILE A 115 -25.47 -10.23 6.13
N PRO A 116 -26.15 -9.10 6.42
CA PRO A 116 -27.02 -8.46 5.45
C PRO A 116 -26.26 -7.62 4.41
N TYR A 117 -24.97 -7.33 4.58
CA TYR A 117 -24.27 -6.37 3.72
C TYR A 117 -23.53 -7.05 2.58
N ILE A 118 -23.79 -6.62 1.35
CA ILE A 118 -23.13 -7.10 0.13
C ILE A 118 -21.98 -6.16 -0.19
N ILE A 119 -20.79 -6.73 -0.33
CA ILE A 119 -19.55 -6.02 -0.61
C ILE A 119 -18.85 -6.69 -1.79
N ARG A 120 -17.99 -5.96 -2.48
CA ARG A 120 -17.23 -6.47 -3.63
C ARG A 120 -15.79 -6.02 -3.50
N ARG A 121 -14.83 -6.90 -3.80
CA ARG A 121 -13.43 -6.44 -3.87
C ARG A 121 -13.26 -5.51 -5.07
N ALA A 122 -12.64 -4.36 -4.86
CA ALA A 122 -12.51 -3.35 -5.91
C ALA A 122 -11.60 -3.81 -7.08
N ASP A 123 -10.67 -4.72 -6.81
CA ASP A 123 -9.77 -5.34 -7.80
C ASP A 123 -10.39 -6.52 -8.56
N ARG A 124 -11.51 -7.08 -8.07
CA ARG A 124 -12.16 -8.27 -8.63
C ARG A 124 -13.66 -8.05 -8.74
N SER A 125 -14.07 -7.46 -9.85
CA SER A 125 -15.45 -7.01 -10.09
C SER A 125 -16.49 -8.14 -10.21
N GLY A 126 -16.07 -9.41 -10.35
CA GLY A 126 -16.94 -10.56 -10.62
C GLY A 126 -17.52 -11.28 -9.39
N CYS A 127 -16.98 -11.05 -8.19
CA CYS A 127 -17.41 -11.78 -6.99
C CYS A 127 -17.86 -10.83 -5.87
N VAL A 128 -19.06 -11.06 -5.35
CA VAL A 128 -19.59 -10.37 -4.16
C VAL A 128 -19.44 -11.26 -2.92
N SER A 129 -19.18 -10.64 -1.77
CA SER A 129 -19.15 -11.27 -0.46
C SER A 129 -20.26 -10.70 0.42
N ARG A 130 -20.71 -11.47 1.40
CA ARG A 130 -21.65 -11.01 2.42
C ARG A 130 -20.91 -10.84 3.74
N VAL A 131 -21.17 -9.73 4.43
CA VAL A 131 -20.59 -9.45 5.72
C VAL A 131 -21.65 -8.98 6.71
N GLY A 132 -21.33 -9.21 7.99
CA GLY A 132 -22.17 -8.83 9.11
C GLY A 132 -21.95 -7.40 9.55
N TRP A 133 -22.60 -7.12 10.66
CA TRP A 133 -22.45 -5.89 11.41
C TRP A 133 -20.97 -5.68 11.80
N GLN A 134 -20.33 -4.64 11.28
CA GLN A 134 -18.93 -4.32 11.62
C GLN A 134 -18.59 -2.85 11.35
N GLU A 135 -17.52 -2.40 12.00
CA GLU A 135 -16.85 -1.14 11.67
C GLU A 135 -16.02 -1.31 10.40
N VAL A 136 -16.00 -0.26 9.59
CA VAL A 136 -15.30 -0.19 8.31
C VAL A 136 -14.59 1.14 8.19
N PHE A 137 -13.56 1.19 7.34
CA PHE A 137 -12.70 2.36 7.16
C PHE A 137 -12.91 2.93 5.76
N PRO A 138 -13.75 3.97 5.58
CA PRO A 138 -14.04 4.53 4.26
C PRO A 138 -12.79 5.12 3.61
N ILE A 139 -12.70 4.96 2.29
CA ILE A 139 -11.64 5.56 1.47
C ILE A 139 -12.27 6.39 0.34
N GLU A 140 -11.48 7.29 -0.23
CA GLU A 140 -11.90 8.18 -1.33
C GLU A 140 -11.81 7.51 -2.71
#